data_AF-A0A2W6C7A4-F1
#
_entry.id   AF-A0A2W6C7A4-F1
#
_cell.length_a   1.000
_cell.length_b   1.000
_cell.length_c   1.000
_cell.angle_alpha   90.00
_cell.angle_beta   90.00
_cell.angle_gamma   90.00
#
_symmetry.space_group_name_H-M   'P 1'
#
loop_
_entity.id
_entity.type
_entity.pdbx_description
1 polymer ?
#
loop_
_entity_poly.entity_id
_entity_poly.type
_entity_poly.pdbx_seq_one_letter_code
_entity_poly.pdbx_strand_id
1 'polypeptide(L)'
;DDMIILRGVNVFPTQLEEIVLRIDGLAPHFQVVLTRDGRLDVLSVRVEARPDCLPERRSAASAEVARAVKDTVGVTVLVEVLDPDTLERSLGKLQRVIDRRANE
;
A
#
# COMPACT_ATOMS: atom_id res chain seq x y z
N ASP A 1 1.21 -10.02 12.44
CA ASP A 1 1.58 -9.08 11.37
C ASP A 1 2.96 -9.50 10.92
N ASP A 2 3.10 -9.87 9.65
CA ASP A 2 4.34 -10.47 9.15
C ASP A 2 5.28 -9.37 8.66
N MET A 3 6.54 -9.45 9.09
CA MET A 3 7.57 -8.48 8.74
C MET A 3 7.98 -8.64 7.27
N ILE A 4 8.00 -7.53 6.54
CA ILE A 4 8.55 -7.44 5.18
C ILE A 4 9.93 -6.80 5.27
N ILE A 5 10.94 -7.42 4.64
CA ILE A 5 12.26 -6.80 4.47
C ILE A 5 12.28 -6.12 3.10
N LEU A 6 12.32 -4.80 3.08
CA LEU A 6 12.41 -3.98 1.87
C LEU A 6 13.75 -3.25 1.85
N ARG A 7 14.68 -3.70 1.00
CA ARG A 7 16.01 -3.07 0.82
C ARG A 7 16.77 -2.90 2.16
N GLY A 8 16.67 -3.89 3.03
CA GLY A 8 17.33 -3.90 4.35
C GLY A 8 16.56 -3.19 5.47
N VAL A 9 15.37 -2.64 5.19
CA VAL A 9 14.49 -2.02 6.20
C VAL A 9 13.34 -2.96 6.53
N ASN A 10 13.05 -3.12 7.83
CA ASN A 10 11.90 -3.86 8.31
C ASN A 10 10.64 -2.99 8.19
N VAL A 11 9.64 -3.50 7.47
CA VAL A 11 8.36 -2.86 7.23
C VAL A 11 7.24 -3.77 7.73
N PHE A 12 6.33 -3.23 8.54
CA PHE A 12 5.18 -3.96 9.05
C PHE A 12 3.91 -3.46 8.34
N PRO A 13 3.07 -4.34 7.75
CA PRO A 13 1.81 -3.94 7.14
C PRO A 13 0.91 -3.11 8.05
N THR A 14 0.94 -3.36 9.37
CA THR A 14 0.22 -2.54 10.36
C THR A 14 0.65 -1.06 10.37
N GLN A 15 1.93 -0.74 10.15
CA GLN A 15 2.38 0.65 10.04
C GLN A 15 1.80 1.35 8.80
N LEU A 16 1.70 0.60 7.68
CA LEU A 16 1.10 1.11 6.45
C LEU A 16 -0.41 1.31 6.62
N GLU A 17 -1.07 0.40 7.32
CA GLU A 17 -2.49 0.51 7.69
C GLU A 17 -2.74 1.78 8.51
N GLU A 18 -1.96 2.02 9.56
CA GLU A 18 -2.09 3.23 10.40
C GLU A 18 -1.90 4.53 9.61
N ILE A 19 -1.00 4.53 8.63
CA ILE A 19 -0.76 5.70 7.77
C ILE A 19 -1.97 5.91 6.85
N VAL A 20 -2.42 4.86 6.16
CA VAL A 20 -3.57 4.90 5.24
C VAL A 20 -4.82 5.40 5.96
N LEU A 21 -5.08 4.92 7.17
CA LEU A 21 -6.27 5.30 7.97
C LEU A 21 -6.30 6.79 8.35
N ARG A 22 -5.16 7.49 8.35
CA ARG A 22 -5.08 8.92 8.67
C ARG A 22 -5.28 9.83 7.46
N ILE A 23 -5.17 9.29 6.24
CA ILE A 23 -5.30 10.08 5.01
C ILE A 23 -6.77 10.18 4.60
N ASP A 24 -7.26 11.41 4.50
CA ASP A 24 -8.64 11.68 4.14
C ASP A 24 -8.97 11.19 2.72
N GLY A 25 -10.16 10.61 2.56
CA GLY A 25 -10.64 10.03 1.30
C GLY A 25 -10.20 8.59 1.03
N LEU A 26 -9.45 7.94 1.92
CA LEU A 26 -9.05 6.54 1.78
C LEU A 26 -9.88 5.59 2.67
N ALA A 27 -10.18 4.41 2.13
CA ALA A 27 -10.84 3.32 2.82
C ALA A 27 -9.81 2.50 3.62
N PRO A 28 -10.26 1.70 4.62
CA PRO A 28 -9.35 0.80 5.36
C PRO A 28 -8.88 -0.40 4.53
N HIS A 29 -9.34 -0.53 3.28
CA HIS A 29 -9.03 -1.65 2.41
C HIS A 29 -7.76 -1.36 1.61
N PHE A 30 -6.70 -2.10 1.92
CA PHE A 30 -5.41 -1.97 1.23
C PHE A 30 -4.72 -3.33 1.04
N GLN A 31 -3.80 -3.36 0.08
CA GLN A 31 -2.88 -4.45 -0.19
C GLN A 31 -1.47 -3.91 -0.36
N VAL A 32 -0.50 -4.66 0.14
CA VAL A 32 0.92 -4.50 -0.12
C VAL A 32 1.31 -5.47 -1.21
N VAL A 33 1.86 -4.97 -2.31
CA VAL A 33 2.36 -5.78 -3.41
C VAL A 33 3.87 -5.63 -3.50
N LEU A 34 4.59 -6.74 -3.37
CA LEU A 34 6.04 -6.78 -3.51
C LEU A 34 6.39 -7.28 -4.91
N THR A 35 7.22 -6.54 -5.62
CA THR A 35 7.74 -6.90 -6.95
C THR A 35 9.25 -6.65 -7.00
N ARG A 36 9.88 -7.04 -8.11
CA ARG A 36 11.26 -6.63 -8.44
C ARG A 36 11.26 -5.79 -9.71
N ASP A 37 11.99 -4.69 -9.67
CA ASP A 37 12.41 -3.94 -10.87
C ASP A 37 13.93 -4.08 -11.01
N GLY A 38 14.35 -4.93 -11.94
CA GLY A 38 15.73 -5.42 -12.02
C GLY A 38 16.17 -6.10 -10.73
N ARG A 39 17.15 -5.49 -10.03
CA ARG A 39 17.67 -6.00 -8.74
C ARG A 39 17.04 -5.33 -7.52
N LEU A 40 16.12 -4.40 -7.72
CA LEU A 40 15.53 -3.61 -6.65
C LEU A 40 14.17 -4.19 -6.28
N ASP A 41 14.00 -4.54 -5.01
CA ASP A 41 12.68 -4.83 -4.45
C ASP A 41 11.85 -3.54 -4.46
N VAL A 42 10.61 -3.64 -4.91
CA VAL A 42 9.63 -2.55 -4.98
C VAL A 42 8.43 -2.94 -4.12
N LEU A 43 7.96 -2.00 -3.31
CA LEU A 43 6.74 -2.15 -2.54
C LEU A 43 5.72 -1.14 -3.05
N SER A 44 4.57 -1.66 -3.49
CA SER A 44 3.40 -0.86 -3.86
C SER A 44 2.31 -1.02 -2.81
N VAL A 45 1.78 0.10 -2.32
CA VAL A 45 0.58 0.16 -1.49
C VAL A 45 -0.60 0.43 -2.41
N ARG A 46 -1.49 -0.55 -2.59
CA ARG A 46 -2.74 -0.38 -3.32
C ARG A 46 -3.84 -0.18 -2.29
N VAL A 47 -4.59 0.91 -2.38
CA VAL A 47 -5.60 1.29 -1.40
C VAL A 47 -6.86 1.74 -2.09
N GLU A 48 -8.02 1.34 -1.60
CA GLU A 48 -9.29 1.82 -2.14
C GLU A 48 -9.59 3.24 -1.66
N ALA A 49 -10.09 4.08 -2.56
CA ALA A 49 -10.74 5.31 -2.18
C ALA A 49 -12.05 5.02 -1.42
N ARG A 50 -12.49 5.94 -0.56
CA ARG A 50 -13.86 5.90 -0.04
C ARG A 50 -14.86 6.19 -1.17
N PRO A 51 -16.11 5.70 -1.09
CA PRO A 51 -17.14 5.97 -2.11
C PRO A 51 -17.42 7.45 -2.37
N ASP A 52 -17.19 8.31 -1.38
CA ASP A 52 -17.37 9.77 -1.44
C ASP A 52 -16.10 10.53 -1.82
N CYS A 53 -14.97 9.84 -2.02
CA CYS A 53 -13.71 10.45 -2.41
C CYS A 53 -13.67 10.76 -3.91
N LEU A 54 -13.62 12.05 -4.22
CA LEU A 54 -13.55 12.56 -5.60
C LEU A 54 -12.26 12.09 -6.31
N PRO A 55 -12.31 11.77 -7.61
CA PRO A 55 -11.12 11.34 -8.36
C PRO A 55 -9.93 12.30 -8.26
N GLU A 56 -10.17 13.60 -8.19
CA GLU A 56 -9.16 14.64 -8.10
C GLU A 56 -8.39 14.60 -6.77
N ARG A 57 -9.04 14.14 -5.69
CA ARG A 57 -8.42 13.98 -4.36
C ARG A 57 -7.41 12.83 -4.33
N ARG A 58 -7.62 11.80 -5.15
CA ARG A 58 -6.85 10.54 -5.11
C ARG A 58 -5.37 10.73 -5.39
N SER A 59 -5.01 11.63 -6.32
CA SER A 59 -3.61 11.95 -6.63
C SER A 59 -2.89 12.56 -5.42
N ALA A 60 -3.54 13.52 -4.75
CA ALA A 60 -3.00 14.11 -3.52
C ALA A 60 -2.92 13.07 -2.39
N ALA A 61 -3.93 12.21 -2.25
CA ALA A 61 -3.94 11.17 -1.21
C ALA A 61 -2.80 10.15 -1.42
N SER A 62 -2.56 9.75 -2.67
CA SER A 62 -1.42 8.89 -3.04
C SER A 62 -0.08 9.51 -2.61
N ALA A 63 0.13 10.79 -2.93
CA ALA A 63 1.34 11.51 -2.56
C ALA A 63 1.50 11.66 -1.03
N GLU A 64 0.42 11.92 -0.31
CA GLU A 64 0.39 12.01 1.16
C GLU A 64 0.76 10.69 1.81
N VAL A 65 0.21 9.55 1.35
CA VAL A 65 0.58 8.22 1.84
C VAL A 65 2.06 7.95 1.56
N ALA A 66 2.54 8.17 0.34
CA ALA A 66 3.93 7.94 -0.02
C ALA A 66 4.89 8.76 0.86
N ARG A 67 4.53 10.02 1.11
CA ARG A 67 5.30 10.92 1.98
C ARG A 67 5.29 10.45 3.43
N ALA A 68 4.12 10.13 3.98
CA ALA A 68 3.98 9.67 5.36
C ALA A 68 4.71 8.34 5.61
N VAL A 69 4.69 7.42 4.64
CA VAL A 69 5.49 6.18 4.71
C VAL A 69 6.97 6.50 4.70
N LYS A 70 7.42 7.42 3.84
CA LYS A 70 8.83 7.82 3.82
C LYS A 70 9.28 8.44 5.14
N ASP A 71 8.46 9.31 5.71
CA ASP A 71 8.79 10.05 6.94
C ASP A 71 8.71 9.16 8.20
N THR A 72 7.80 8.18 8.23
CA THR A 72 7.55 7.32 9.41
C THR A 72 8.33 6.00 9.37
N VAL A 73 8.37 5.35 8.21
CA VAL A 73 8.98 4.01 8.03
C VAL A 73 10.37 4.10 7.41
N GLY A 74 10.69 5.18 6.70
CA GLY A 74 12.01 5.42 6.10
C GLY A 74 12.18 4.85 4.68
N VAL A 75 11.19 4.14 4.16
CA VAL A 75 11.22 3.53 2.82
C VAL A 75 10.43 4.34 1.80
N THR A 76 10.86 4.27 0.55
CA THR A 76 10.08 4.78 -0.58
C THR A 76 9.18 3.67 -1.10
N VAL A 77 7.91 3.98 -1.30
CA VAL A 77 6.89 3.06 -1.82
C VAL A 77 6.16 3.70 -2.98
N LEU A 78 5.61 2.86 -3.87
CA LEU A 78 4.61 3.30 -4.84
C LEU A 78 3.24 3.27 -4.17
N VAL A 79 2.34 4.19 -4.54
CA VAL A 79 0.98 4.22 -4.01
C VAL A 79 -0.02 4.34 -5.14
N GLU A 80 -0.96 3.40 -5.18
CA GLU A 80 -2.06 3.36 -6.14
C GLU A 80 -3.38 3.48 -5.38
N VAL A 81 -4.15 4.53 -5.69
CA VAL A 81 -5.49 4.72 -5.11
C VAL A 81 -6.51 4.22 -6.12
N LEU A 82 -7.16 3.11 -5.78
CA LEU A 82 -8.13 2.42 -6.61
C LEU A 82 -9.55 2.92 -6.37
N ASP A 83 -10.46 2.54 -7.27
CA ASP A 83 -11.89 2.71 -7.04
C ASP A 83 -12.37 1.86 -5.85
N PRO A 84 -13.44 2.27 -5.16
CA PRO A 84 -14.07 1.48 -4.10
C PRO A 84 -14.39 0.06 -4.57
N ASP A 85 -14.21 -0.92 -3.67
CA ASP A 85 -14.59 -2.33 -3.88
C ASP A 85 -13.93 -3.03 -5.07
N THR A 86 -12.70 -2.64 -5.43
CA THR A 86 -11.95 -3.20 -6.57
C THR A 86 -10.78 -4.11 -6.17
N LEU A 87 -10.33 -4.07 -4.93
CA LEU A 87 -9.30 -4.99 -4.46
C LEU A 87 -9.84 -6.42 -4.41
N GLU A 88 -9.08 -7.36 -4.95
CA GLU A 88 -9.48 -8.76 -5.03
C GLU A 88 -9.57 -9.39 -3.63
N ARG A 89 -10.70 -10.04 -3.36
CA ARG A 89 -10.97 -10.75 -2.11
C ARG A 89 -11.08 -12.24 -2.40
N SER A 90 -10.16 -13.03 -1.87
CA SER A 90 -10.23 -14.49 -1.96
C SER A 90 -11.05 -15.04 -0.81
N LEU A 91 -12.09 -15.85 -1.09
CA LEU A 91 -12.99 -16.41 -0.07
C LEU A 91 -13.56 -15.35 0.90
N GLY A 92 -13.84 -14.15 0.38
CA GLY A 92 -14.34 -13.02 1.15
C GLY A 92 -13.30 -12.29 2.03
N LYS A 93 -12.04 -12.73 2.01
CA LYS A 93 -10.94 -12.10 2.77
C LYS A 93 -10.04 -11.30 1.83
N LEU A 94 -9.68 -10.11 2.28
CA LEU A 94 -8.67 -9.29 1.61
C LEU A 94 -7.28 -9.82 1.99
N GLN A 95 -6.53 -10.32 1.03
CA GLN A 95 -5.13 -10.70 1.25
C GLN A 95 -4.29 -9.42 1.35
N ARG A 96 -3.77 -9.11 2.55
CA ARG A 96 -3.03 -7.86 2.79
C ARG A 96 -1.66 -7.81 2.15
N VAL A 97 -0.98 -8.94 1.96
CA VAL A 97 0.38 -9.00 1.39
C VAL A 97 0.39 -9.97 0.21
N ILE A 98 0.78 -9.47 -0.96
CA ILE A 98 0.98 -10.24 -2.18
C ILE A 98 2.46 -10.12 -2.55
N ASP A 99 3.22 -11.19 -2.33
CA ASP A 99 4.61 -11.25 -2.76
C ASP A 99 4.69 -11.84 -4.18
N ARG A 100 5.12 -11.01 -5.15
CA ARG A 100 5.35 -11.38 -6.54
C ARG A 100 6.82 -11.29 -6.91
N ARG A 101 7.72 -11.16 -5.94
CA ARG A 101 9.16 -11.32 -6.20
C ARG A 101 9.34 -12.76 -6.69
N ALA A 102 10.01 -12.96 -7.82
CA ALA A 102 10.27 -14.29 -8.31
C ALA A 102 11.05 -15.07 -7.23
N ASN A 103 10.58 -16.26 -6.88
CA ASN A 103 11.38 -17.20 -6.12
C ASN A 103 12.49 -17.66 -7.07
N GLU A 104 13.73 -17.25 -6.80
CA GLU A 104 14.91 -17.90 -7.39
C GLU A 104 15.05 -19.33 -6.85
#